data_AF-A0A6C0HSK7-F1
#
_entry.id   AF-A0A6C0HSK7-F1
#
_cell.length_a   1.000
_cell.length_b   1.000
_cell.length_c   1.000
_cell.angle_alpha   90.00
_cell.angle_beta   90.00
_cell.angle_gamma   90.00
#
_symmetry.space_group_name_H-M   'P 1'
#
loop_
_entity.id
_entity.type
_entity.pdbx_description
1 polymer ?
#
loop_
_entity_poly.entity_id
_entity_poly.type
_entity_poly.pdbx_seq_one_letter_code
_entity_poly.pdbx_strand_id
1 'polypeptide(L)'
;MNSFKPKTDKKIKIFKNDQFTIDGKHMEFLEEFDKNEKEIIPRLKTKILNLQKKTPKTSDEKLDIQDEILLNIQKIKNIKKRKNDYLLKNSKYIFEYFESKQNINENVISNNSLNTFFKLEPVVQDTKSNIIQKYLQNIGVDTDKNIHQKDACIYCLKGEIIPIEDEGLMLCNSCFKNIPYLVENEKPSYKEPPKEVSFYAYKKINHFKEILAQFQGKETTFISDEIINNIRNQIKRERITLEQMTYSKTKEILKKLRYNKYYEHIAFIKNKLGIPPLNITPDMEELLCNLFMELQSPYAKFCPDYRVNFLNYYYILFKLCELLGETKYLNEIPMLKDREKLIEQDDIWKKMCSVLNWDFKPTIY
;
A
#
# COMPACT_ATOMS: atom_id res chain seq x y z
N MET A 1 -4.36 54.71 -3.30
CA MET A 1 -5.32 53.66 -2.87
C MET A 1 -4.57 52.70 -1.95
N ASN A 2 -4.74 52.85 -0.63
CA ASN A 2 -4.07 52.03 0.38
C ASN A 2 -4.82 50.69 0.54
N SER A 3 -4.15 49.58 0.26
CA SER A 3 -4.67 48.22 0.46
C SER A 3 -4.53 47.81 1.93
N PHE A 4 -5.51 48.21 2.74
CA PHE A 4 -5.68 47.68 4.10
C PHE A 4 -6.11 46.20 4.00
N LYS A 5 -5.18 45.26 4.25
CA LYS A 5 -5.53 43.87 4.59
C LYS A 5 -5.63 43.77 6.12
N PRO A 6 -6.80 43.47 6.71
CA PRO A 6 -6.88 43.27 8.14
C PRO A 6 -6.12 42.00 8.51
N LYS A 7 -5.13 42.12 9.41
CA LYS A 7 -4.50 40.97 10.07
C LYS A 7 -5.48 40.44 11.11
N THR A 8 -5.93 39.20 10.93
CA THR A 8 -6.74 38.49 11.93
C THR A 8 -5.84 37.91 13.02
N ASP A 9 -5.67 38.68 14.11
CA ASP A 9 -5.02 38.20 15.35
C ASP A 9 -5.97 37.34 16.18
N LYS A 10 -6.37 36.19 15.64
CA LYS A 10 -6.95 35.11 16.44
C LYS A 10 -6.13 33.84 16.20
N LYS A 11 -5.25 33.52 17.16
CA LYS A 11 -4.67 32.18 17.26
C LYS A 11 -5.83 31.20 17.49
N ILE A 12 -6.35 30.61 16.41
CA ILE A 12 -7.26 29.47 16.49
C ILE A 12 -6.43 28.35 17.11
N LYS A 13 -6.72 28.02 18.37
CA LYS A 13 -6.23 26.79 18.98
C LYS A 13 -6.98 25.64 18.30
N ILE A 14 -6.41 25.14 17.21
CA ILE A 14 -6.85 23.90 16.58
C ILE A 14 -6.58 22.78 17.59
N PHE A 15 -7.63 22.24 18.19
CA PHE A 15 -7.53 20.95 18.85
C PHE A 15 -7.18 19.94 17.76
N LYS A 16 -6.16 19.09 17.99
CA LYS A 16 -5.77 18.05 17.04
C LYS A 16 -7.01 17.17 16.77
N ASN A 17 -7.58 17.29 15.57
CA ASN A 17 -8.66 16.43 15.11
C ASN A 17 -8.07 15.06 14.78
N ASP A 18 -8.43 14.04 15.56
CA ASP A 18 -8.12 12.67 15.22
C ASP A 18 -9.13 12.20 14.15
N GLN A 19 -8.76 12.37 12.88
CA GLN A 19 -9.44 11.68 11.77
C GLN A 19 -9.14 10.18 11.90
N PHE A 20 -10.14 9.37 12.21
CA PHE A 20 -9.96 7.92 12.39
C PHE A 20 -10.52 7.15 11.20
N THR A 21 -9.68 6.33 10.56
CA THR A 21 -10.09 5.36 9.54
C THR A 21 -10.07 3.93 10.12
N ILE A 22 -10.84 3.00 9.53
CA ILE A 22 -10.89 1.60 9.99
C ILE A 22 -9.52 0.96 9.93
N ASP A 23 -8.78 1.18 8.85
CA ASP A 23 -7.42 0.71 8.63
C ASP A 23 -6.44 1.35 9.63
N GLY A 24 -6.55 2.65 9.90
CA GLY A 24 -5.73 3.32 10.90
C GLY A 24 -5.93 2.73 12.29
N LYS A 25 -7.19 2.57 12.71
CA LYS A 25 -7.51 1.93 14.00
C LYS A 25 -7.09 0.47 14.05
N HIS A 26 -7.28 -0.28 12.98
CA HIS A 26 -6.85 -1.67 12.93
C HIS A 26 -5.33 -1.79 13.07
N MET A 27 -4.57 -0.93 12.39
CA MET A 27 -3.11 -0.87 12.49
C MET A 27 -2.65 -0.52 13.91
N GLU A 28 -3.28 0.44 14.59
CA GLU A 28 -2.98 0.75 15.99
C GLU A 28 -3.11 -0.50 16.90
N PHE A 29 -4.17 -1.30 16.71
CA PHE A 29 -4.34 -2.55 17.47
C PHE A 29 -3.26 -3.58 17.10
N LEU A 30 -2.89 -3.71 15.83
CA LEU A 30 -1.84 -4.63 15.40
C LEU A 30 -0.47 -4.24 15.97
N GLU A 31 -0.13 -2.95 15.98
CA GLU A 31 1.09 -2.44 16.60
C GLU A 31 1.09 -2.68 18.12
N GLU A 32 -0.05 -2.45 18.80
CA GLU A 32 -0.20 -2.78 20.22
C GLU A 32 0.08 -4.28 20.46
N PHE A 33 -0.48 -5.16 19.64
CA PHE A 33 -0.30 -6.61 19.78
C PHE A 33 1.13 -7.04 19.46
N ASP A 34 1.77 -6.46 18.45
CA ASP A 34 3.16 -6.77 18.10
C ASP A 34 4.12 -6.36 19.23
N LYS A 35 3.92 -5.16 19.79
CA LYS A 35 4.65 -4.69 20.98
C LYS A 35 4.43 -5.60 22.19
N ASN A 36 3.18 -6.01 22.40
CA ASN A 36 2.83 -6.93 23.48
C ASN A 36 3.56 -8.29 23.33
N GLU A 37 3.66 -8.83 22.12
CA GLU A 37 4.30 -10.12 21.85
C GLU A 37 5.82 -10.07 21.88
N LYS A 38 6.44 -9.01 21.34
CA LYS A 38 7.90 -8.88 21.23
C LYS A 38 8.56 -8.32 22.48
N GLU A 39 7.87 -7.46 23.23
CA GLU A 39 8.47 -6.76 24.38
C GLU A 39 7.83 -7.16 25.71
N ILE A 40 6.51 -7.00 25.84
CA ILE A 40 5.84 -7.06 27.15
C ILE A 40 5.73 -8.49 27.66
N ILE A 41 5.28 -9.45 26.84
CA ILE A 41 5.18 -10.85 27.23
C ILE A 41 6.56 -11.43 27.57
N PRO A 42 7.62 -11.24 26.76
CA PRO A 42 8.98 -11.67 27.12
C PRO A 42 9.46 -11.07 28.43
N ARG A 43 9.24 -9.76 28.67
CA ARG A 43 9.61 -9.10 29.94
C ARG A 43 8.88 -9.68 31.15
N LEU A 44 7.59 -9.99 31.02
CA LEU A 44 6.83 -10.64 32.09
C LEU A 44 7.32 -12.07 32.35
N LYS A 45 7.66 -12.82 31.29
CA LYS A 45 8.25 -14.17 31.41
C LYS A 45 9.61 -14.15 32.09
N THR A 46 10.50 -13.22 31.73
CA THR A 46 11.80 -13.09 32.39
C THR A 46 11.65 -12.69 33.86
N LYS A 47 10.69 -11.82 34.18
CA LYS A 47 10.35 -11.49 35.56
C LYS A 47 9.90 -12.71 36.35
N ILE A 48 9.00 -13.53 35.80
CA ILE A 48 8.57 -14.80 36.41
C ILE A 48 9.77 -15.74 36.64
N LEU A 49 10.64 -15.90 35.64
CA LEU A 49 11.83 -16.75 35.77
C LEU A 49 12.76 -16.28 36.89
N ASN A 50 12.97 -14.96 37.01
CA ASN A 50 13.80 -14.38 38.06
C ASN A 50 13.18 -14.57 39.45
N LEU A 51 11.86 -14.45 39.57
CA LEU A 51 11.14 -14.70 40.81
C LEU A 51 11.20 -16.18 41.22
N GLN A 52 11.10 -17.12 40.26
CA GLN A 52 11.24 -18.55 40.51
C GLN A 52 12.65 -18.95 40.98
N LYS A 53 13.68 -18.19 40.58
CA LYS A 53 15.07 -18.43 41.00
C LYS A 53 15.40 -17.86 42.38
N LYS A 54 14.56 -17.00 42.95
CA LYS A 54 14.78 -16.46 44.30
C LYS A 54 14.52 -17.54 45.34
N THR A 55 15.48 -17.77 46.22
CA THR A 55 15.30 -18.55 47.46
C THR A 55 14.66 -17.66 48.53
N PRO A 56 13.41 -17.90 48.94
CA PRO A 56 12.76 -17.13 50.00
C PRO A 56 13.43 -17.41 51.35
N LYS A 57 13.61 -16.37 52.17
CA LYS A 57 14.21 -16.48 53.52
C LYS A 57 13.15 -16.73 54.60
N THR A 58 11.91 -16.33 54.35
CA THR A 58 10.77 -16.50 55.26
C THR A 58 9.58 -17.13 54.55
N SER A 59 8.61 -17.62 55.34
CA SER A 59 7.34 -18.14 54.80
C SER A 59 6.53 -17.04 54.09
N ASP A 60 6.56 -15.81 54.61
CA ASP A 60 5.84 -14.68 54.03
C ASP A 60 6.43 -14.26 52.69
N GLU A 61 7.75 -14.17 52.58
CA GLU A 61 8.44 -13.88 51.31
C GLU A 61 8.12 -14.93 50.23
N LYS A 62 7.92 -16.19 50.62
CA LYS A 62 7.53 -17.25 49.69
C LYS A 62 6.13 -17.03 49.14
N LEU A 63 5.18 -16.59 49.97
CA LEU A 63 3.81 -16.28 49.56
C LEU A 63 3.79 -15.06 48.63
N ASP A 64 4.52 -13.99 48.99
CA ASP A 64 4.61 -12.78 48.15
C ASP A 64 5.17 -13.09 46.75
N ILE A 65 6.20 -13.93 46.66
CA ILE A 65 6.78 -14.36 45.38
C ILE A 65 5.76 -15.17 44.56
N GLN A 66 4.98 -16.04 45.20
CA GLN A 66 3.94 -16.84 44.53
C GLN A 66 2.83 -15.95 43.98
N ASP A 67 2.35 -14.98 44.75
CA ASP A 67 1.32 -14.03 44.32
C ASP A 67 1.81 -13.16 43.16
N GLU A 68 3.05 -12.69 43.21
CA GLU A 68 3.62 -11.89 42.12
C GLU A 68 3.77 -12.72 40.82
N ILE A 69 4.13 -14.00 40.93
CA ILE A 69 4.17 -14.91 39.77
C ILE A 69 2.78 -15.10 39.19
N LEU A 70 1.77 -15.39 40.02
CA LEU A 70 0.38 -15.56 39.60
C LEU A 70 -0.15 -14.31 38.88
N LEU A 71 0.14 -13.14 39.44
CA LEU A 71 -0.27 -11.86 38.87
C LEU A 71 0.36 -11.62 37.49
N ASN A 72 1.65 -11.93 37.31
CA ASN A 72 2.31 -11.81 36.01
C ASN A 72 1.77 -12.84 34.99
N ILE A 73 1.44 -14.06 35.41
CA ILE A 73 0.80 -15.07 34.56
C ILE A 73 -0.58 -14.60 34.10
N GLN A 74 -1.38 -14.05 35.01
CA GLN A 74 -2.69 -13.48 34.70
C GLN A 74 -2.58 -12.32 33.70
N LYS A 75 -1.59 -11.43 33.87
CA LYS A 75 -1.31 -10.36 32.89
C LYS A 75 -1.05 -10.90 31.49
N ILE A 76 -0.18 -11.93 31.37
CA ILE A 76 0.11 -12.57 30.07
C ILE A 76 -1.17 -13.17 29.47
N LYS A 77 -1.99 -13.85 30.29
CA LYS A 77 -3.25 -14.45 29.84
C LYS A 77 -4.23 -13.39 29.34
N ASN A 78 -4.35 -12.27 30.04
CA ASN A 78 -5.24 -11.16 29.67
C ASN A 78 -4.80 -10.49 28.36
N ILE A 79 -3.49 -10.27 28.17
CA ILE A 79 -2.94 -9.72 26.92
C ILE A 79 -3.28 -10.63 25.73
N LYS A 80 -3.04 -11.93 25.86
CA LYS A 80 -3.37 -12.91 24.81
C LYS A 80 -4.86 -12.99 24.54
N LYS A 81 -5.68 -12.97 25.58
CA LYS A 81 -7.13 -12.99 25.47
C LYS A 81 -7.65 -11.76 24.73
N ARG A 82 -7.15 -10.56 25.06
CA ARG A 82 -7.50 -9.30 24.38
C ARG A 82 -7.21 -9.36 22.87
N LYS A 83 -6.04 -9.87 22.46
CA LYS A 83 -5.71 -10.08 21.05
C LYS A 83 -6.70 -11.02 20.36
N ASN A 84 -6.96 -12.18 20.95
CA ASN A 84 -7.86 -13.17 20.37
C ASN A 84 -9.31 -12.66 20.29
N ASP A 85 -9.81 -12.04 21.37
CA ASP A 85 -11.16 -11.48 21.41
C ASP A 85 -11.35 -10.38 20.36
N TYR A 86 -10.33 -9.55 20.14
CA TYR A 86 -10.35 -8.54 19.09
C TYR A 86 -10.39 -9.18 17.70
N LEU A 87 -9.48 -10.11 17.40
CA LEU A 87 -9.39 -10.75 16.08
C LEU A 87 -10.64 -11.55 15.76
N LEU A 88 -11.19 -12.30 16.72
CA LEU A 88 -12.40 -13.10 16.51
C LEU A 88 -13.64 -12.24 16.25
N LYS A 89 -13.76 -11.09 16.94
CA LYS A 89 -14.90 -10.18 16.76
C LYS A 89 -14.80 -9.36 15.48
N ASN A 90 -13.59 -8.98 15.08
CA ASN A 90 -13.39 -7.98 14.04
C ASN A 90 -12.93 -8.53 12.69
N SER A 91 -12.41 -9.76 12.62
CA SER A 91 -11.87 -10.35 11.39
C SER A 91 -12.84 -10.29 10.22
N LYS A 92 -14.11 -10.66 10.45
CA LYS A 92 -15.16 -10.61 9.42
C LYS A 92 -15.32 -9.21 8.84
N TYR A 93 -15.47 -8.20 9.70
CA TYR A 93 -15.72 -6.83 9.27
C TYR A 93 -14.50 -6.19 8.60
N ILE A 94 -13.31 -6.50 9.09
CA ILE A 94 -12.05 -6.05 8.48
C ILE A 94 -11.85 -6.67 7.10
N PHE A 95 -12.08 -7.99 6.98
CA PHE A 95 -11.93 -8.71 5.72
C PHE A 95 -12.91 -8.18 4.67
N GLU A 96 -14.19 -8.04 5.03
CA GLU A 96 -15.23 -7.52 4.15
C GLU A 96 -14.97 -6.05 3.75
N TYR A 97 -14.44 -5.23 4.66
CA TYR A 97 -13.99 -3.87 4.37
C TYR A 97 -12.88 -3.85 3.31
N PHE A 98 -11.84 -4.68 3.47
CA PHE A 98 -10.73 -4.73 2.52
C PHE A 98 -11.12 -5.36 1.17
N GLU A 99 -11.94 -6.40 1.15
CA GLU A 99 -12.50 -6.97 -0.09
C GLU A 99 -13.35 -5.94 -0.83
N SER A 100 -14.20 -5.18 -0.13
CA SER A 100 -15.01 -4.14 -0.76
C SER A 100 -14.14 -3.02 -1.36
N LYS A 101 -13.02 -2.64 -0.72
CA LYS A 101 -12.03 -1.70 -1.29
C LYS A 101 -11.30 -2.28 -2.50
N GLN A 102 -11.00 -3.58 -2.52
CA GLN A 102 -10.40 -4.24 -3.68
C GLN A 102 -11.38 -4.24 -4.88
N ASN A 103 -12.63 -4.65 -4.66
CA ASN A 103 -13.66 -4.70 -5.70
C ASN A 103 -13.98 -3.32 -6.32
N ILE A 104 -13.95 -2.24 -5.52
CA ILE A 104 -14.11 -0.86 -6.04
C ILE A 104 -12.92 -0.46 -6.93
N ASN A 105 -11.71 -0.91 -6.60
CA ASN A 105 -10.49 -0.57 -7.35
C ASN A 105 -10.31 -1.39 -8.64
N GLU A 106 -10.92 -2.58 -8.73
CA GLU A 106 -10.80 -3.44 -9.91
C GLU A 106 -11.75 -3.06 -11.07
N ASN A 107 -12.65 -2.08 -10.91
CA ASN A 107 -13.70 -1.81 -11.89
C ASN A 107 -14.48 -3.09 -12.28
N VAL A 108 -14.57 -4.06 -11.38
CA VAL A 108 -15.54 -5.14 -11.53
C VAL A 108 -16.88 -4.49 -11.23
N ILE A 109 -17.49 -3.94 -12.28
CA ILE A 109 -18.93 -3.78 -12.34
C ILE A 109 -19.46 -5.17 -11.97
N SER A 110 -19.92 -5.35 -10.74
CA SER A 110 -20.74 -6.51 -10.41
C SER A 110 -21.81 -6.56 -11.49
N ASN A 111 -21.95 -7.71 -12.14
CA ASN A 111 -22.77 -7.93 -13.32
C ASN A 111 -24.27 -7.66 -13.07
N ASN A 112 -24.64 -6.42 -12.78
CA ASN A 112 -26.01 -5.96 -12.68
C ASN A 112 -26.66 -5.94 -14.07
N SER A 113 -25.87 -6.00 -15.16
CA SER A 113 -26.39 -6.21 -16.51
C SER A 113 -26.91 -7.63 -16.75
N LEU A 114 -26.34 -8.66 -16.09
CA LEU A 114 -26.81 -10.06 -16.18
C LEU A 114 -27.95 -10.36 -15.21
N ASN A 115 -27.95 -9.76 -14.01
CA ASN A 115 -29.05 -9.93 -13.04
C ASN A 115 -30.37 -9.32 -13.53
N THR A 116 -30.32 -8.26 -14.34
CA THR A 116 -31.51 -7.70 -15.01
C THR A 116 -32.08 -8.65 -16.08
N PHE A 117 -31.25 -9.54 -16.65
CA PHE A 117 -31.66 -10.49 -17.69
C PHE A 117 -32.37 -11.74 -17.14
N PHE A 118 -32.06 -12.15 -15.90
CA PHE A 118 -32.60 -13.38 -15.29
C PHE A 118 -33.75 -13.18 -14.29
N LYS A 119 -34.19 -11.95 -14.01
CA LYS A 119 -35.28 -11.65 -13.05
C LYS A 119 -35.19 -12.48 -11.76
N LEU A 120 -34.00 -12.59 -11.19
CA LEU A 120 -33.83 -13.20 -9.87
C LEU A 120 -34.25 -12.18 -8.81
N GLU A 121 -35.04 -12.62 -7.84
CA GLU A 121 -35.48 -11.77 -6.73
C GLU A 121 -34.26 -11.18 -5.99
N PRO A 122 -34.34 -9.91 -5.53
CA PRO A 122 -33.22 -9.27 -4.88
C PRO A 122 -32.91 -9.96 -3.55
N VAL A 123 -31.79 -10.69 -3.51
CA VAL A 123 -31.18 -11.08 -2.24
C VAL A 123 -30.74 -9.79 -1.56
N VAL A 124 -31.33 -9.52 -0.39
CA VAL A 124 -31.00 -8.36 0.45
C VAL A 124 -29.51 -8.40 0.78
N GLN A 125 -28.72 -7.59 0.08
CA GLN A 125 -27.33 -7.32 0.44
C GLN A 125 -27.36 -6.39 1.66
N ASP A 126 -26.82 -6.87 2.79
CA ASP A 126 -26.50 -6.03 3.95
C ASP A 126 -25.65 -4.85 3.44
N THR A 127 -26.13 -3.62 3.62
CA THR A 127 -25.49 -2.42 3.06
C THR A 127 -24.14 -2.15 3.74
N LYS A 128 -23.14 -1.68 2.98
CA LYS A 128 -21.77 -1.35 3.44
C LYS A 128 -21.71 -0.52 4.74
N SER A 129 -22.71 0.34 4.97
CA SER A 129 -22.89 1.14 6.19
C SER A 129 -22.93 0.29 7.48
N ASN A 130 -23.42 -0.94 7.39
CA ASN A 130 -23.62 -1.84 8.52
C ASN A 130 -22.28 -2.46 9.01
N ILE A 131 -21.30 -2.63 8.12
CA ILE A 131 -19.99 -3.24 8.42
C ILE A 131 -19.13 -2.28 9.25
N ILE A 132 -19.08 -1.02 8.83
CA ILE A 132 -18.33 0.05 9.49
C ILE A 132 -18.88 0.29 10.89
N GLN A 133 -20.21 0.39 11.00
CA GLN A 133 -20.88 0.59 12.28
C GLN A 133 -20.62 -0.56 13.26
N LYS A 134 -20.73 -1.82 12.79
CA LYS A 134 -20.46 -3.01 13.61
C LYS A 134 -18.99 -3.09 14.05
N TYR A 135 -18.04 -2.73 13.18
CA TYR A 135 -16.62 -2.67 13.56
C TYR A 135 -16.35 -1.61 14.63
N LEU A 136 -16.87 -0.39 14.43
CA LEU A 136 -16.69 0.71 15.38
C LEU A 136 -17.31 0.40 16.74
N GLN A 137 -18.51 -0.21 16.76
CA GLN A 137 -19.15 -0.67 17.98
C GLN A 137 -18.30 -1.72 18.73
N ASN A 138 -17.70 -2.67 18.00
CA ASN A 138 -16.86 -3.70 18.60
C ASN A 138 -15.57 -3.17 19.23
N ILE A 139 -15.02 -2.07 18.72
CA ILE A 139 -13.83 -1.42 19.29
C ILE A 139 -14.18 -0.37 20.36
N GLY A 140 -15.47 -0.24 20.71
CA GLY A 140 -15.95 0.69 21.73
C GLY A 140 -15.97 2.15 21.28
N VAL A 141 -15.95 2.41 19.96
CA VAL A 141 -16.24 3.74 19.41
C VAL A 141 -17.75 3.90 19.38
N ASP A 142 -18.24 4.87 20.12
CA ASP A 142 -19.67 5.12 20.31
C ASP A 142 -20.29 5.61 19.00
N THR A 143 -20.88 4.69 18.23
CA THR A 143 -21.58 4.97 16.97
C THR A 143 -23.02 5.45 17.18
N ASP A 144 -23.48 5.56 18.43
CA ASP A 144 -24.86 5.95 18.76
C ASP A 144 -25.19 7.43 18.46
N LYS A 145 -24.31 8.11 17.73
CA LYS A 145 -24.69 9.29 16.95
C LYS A 145 -24.78 8.92 15.48
N ASN A 146 -25.96 8.40 15.14
CA ASN A 146 -26.72 8.63 13.90
C ASN A 146 -26.94 7.38 13.04
N ILE A 147 -28.17 6.84 13.11
CA ILE A 147 -29.05 6.78 11.93
C ILE A 147 -30.47 7.13 12.39
N HIS A 148 -30.69 8.38 12.75
CA HIS A 148 -31.99 8.98 12.51
C HIS A 148 -31.75 10.15 11.57
N GLN A 149 -32.26 10.03 10.34
CA GLN A 149 -32.66 11.20 9.55
C GLN A 149 -33.61 12.03 10.42
N LYS A 150 -33.05 12.95 11.19
CA LYS A 150 -33.77 14.07 11.77
C LYS A 150 -32.91 15.27 11.47
N ASP A 151 -33.43 16.18 10.65
CA ASP A 151 -32.81 17.47 10.29
C ASP A 151 -32.66 18.42 11.50
N ALA A 152 -32.70 17.90 12.72
CA ALA A 152 -32.75 18.63 13.98
C ALA A 152 -31.62 18.20 14.92
N CYS A 153 -30.91 19.19 15.45
CA CYS A 153 -29.81 19.04 16.39
C CYS A 153 -30.23 18.26 17.64
N ILE A 154 -29.52 17.17 17.95
CA ILE A 154 -29.78 16.31 19.12
C ILE A 154 -29.70 17.11 20.45
N TYR A 155 -28.92 18.19 20.48
CA TYR A 155 -28.68 18.96 21.70
C TYR A 155 -29.68 20.07 21.97
N CYS A 156 -30.22 20.71 20.94
CA CYS A 156 -31.18 21.80 21.11
C CYS A 156 -32.56 21.51 20.51
N LEU A 157 -32.69 20.39 19.78
CA LEU A 157 -33.91 19.88 19.12
C LEU A 157 -34.62 20.90 18.21
N LYS A 158 -33.93 22.00 17.86
CA LYS A 158 -34.48 23.14 17.12
C LYS A 158 -33.59 23.58 15.96
N GLY A 159 -32.27 23.51 16.12
CA GLY A 159 -31.32 23.95 15.11
C GLY A 159 -31.06 22.89 14.06
N GLU A 160 -30.80 23.32 12.84
CA GLU A 160 -30.38 22.46 11.74
C GLU A 160 -28.90 22.10 11.91
N ILE A 161 -28.54 20.88 11.49
CA ILE A 161 -27.17 20.39 11.54
C ILE A 161 -26.53 20.56 10.16
N ILE A 162 -25.48 21.37 10.08
CA ILE A 162 -24.74 21.69 8.85
C ILE A 162 -23.42 20.91 8.87
N PRO A 163 -23.18 19.99 7.93
CA PRO A 163 -21.90 19.29 7.82
C PRO A 163 -20.80 20.21 7.26
N ILE A 164 -19.64 20.22 7.91
CA ILE A 164 -18.36 20.71 7.39
C ILE A 164 -17.53 19.49 7.03
N GLU A 165 -17.58 19.11 5.76
CA GLU A 165 -16.90 17.94 5.19
C GLU A 165 -15.38 18.01 5.35
N ASP A 166 -14.79 19.19 5.17
CA ASP A 166 -13.33 19.37 5.26
C ASP A 166 -12.77 19.12 6.67
N GLU A 167 -13.58 19.26 7.72
CA GLU A 167 -13.16 19.12 9.12
C GLU A 167 -13.73 17.88 9.82
N GLY A 168 -14.67 17.16 9.18
CA GLY A 168 -15.42 16.05 9.78
C GLY A 168 -16.25 16.46 11.00
N LEU A 169 -16.82 17.66 10.93
CA LEU A 169 -17.63 18.25 12.00
C LEU A 169 -19.00 18.66 11.47
N MET A 170 -20.03 18.34 12.23
CA MET A 170 -21.38 18.83 12.03
C MET A 170 -21.66 19.96 13.01
N LEU A 171 -22.08 21.13 12.51
CA LEU A 171 -22.36 22.33 13.29
C LEU A 171 -23.86 22.57 13.40
N CYS A 172 -24.34 22.81 14.61
CA CYS A 172 -25.71 23.31 14.80
C CYS A 172 -25.77 24.83 14.59
N ASN A 173 -26.66 25.29 13.71
CA ASN A 173 -26.84 26.73 13.45
C ASN A 173 -27.50 27.52 14.61
N SER A 174 -28.08 26.82 15.60
CA SER A 174 -28.80 27.45 16.73
C SER A 174 -28.02 27.38 18.05
N CYS A 175 -27.36 26.27 18.36
CA CYS A 175 -26.59 26.10 19.60
C CYS A 175 -25.08 26.05 19.41
N PHE A 176 -24.59 26.15 18.16
CA PHE A 176 -23.18 26.20 17.79
C PHE A 176 -22.33 25.05 18.37
N LYS A 177 -22.97 23.92 18.68
CA LYS A 177 -22.26 22.70 19.10
C LYS A 177 -21.69 21.98 17.90
N ASN A 178 -20.45 21.54 18.06
CA ASN A 178 -19.71 20.76 17.07
C ASN A 178 -19.89 19.27 17.38
N ILE A 179 -20.26 18.49 16.37
CA ILE A 179 -20.46 17.05 16.46
C ILE A 179 -19.45 16.40 15.52
N PRO A 180 -18.43 15.69 16.00
CA PRO A 180 -17.56 14.93 15.11
C PRO A 180 -18.37 13.85 14.39
N TYR A 181 -18.14 13.72 13.08
CA TYR A 181 -18.74 12.69 12.26
C TYR A 181 -17.70 12.09 11.32
N LEU A 182 -17.94 10.85 10.91
CA LEU A 182 -17.04 10.13 10.02
C LEU A 182 -17.18 10.72 8.61
N VAL A 183 -16.10 11.29 8.09
CA VAL A 183 -16.01 11.68 6.67
C VAL A 183 -15.39 10.54 5.92
N GLU A 184 -16.19 9.85 5.13
CA GLU A 184 -15.70 8.96 4.09
C GLU A 184 -15.09 9.82 2.98
N ASN A 185 -13.79 10.09 3.06
CA ASN A 185 -13.06 10.71 1.96
C ASN A 185 -12.93 9.69 0.82
N GLU A 186 -13.97 9.55 0.00
CA GLU A 186 -13.95 8.70 -1.20
C GLU A 186 -13.09 9.30 -2.35
N LYS A 187 -12.63 10.55 -2.22
CA LYS A 187 -11.71 11.17 -3.19
C LYS A 187 -10.61 11.96 -2.48
N PRO A 188 -9.33 11.74 -2.79
CA PRO A 188 -8.29 12.65 -2.35
C PRO A 188 -8.56 14.03 -2.95
N SER A 189 -8.75 15.03 -2.10
CA SER A 189 -8.74 16.43 -2.53
C SER A 189 -7.40 16.71 -3.20
N TYR A 190 -7.42 17.28 -4.42
CA TYR A 190 -6.25 17.58 -5.26
C TYR A 190 -5.15 18.41 -4.56
N LYS A 191 -5.45 18.96 -3.38
CA LYS A 191 -4.56 19.87 -2.62
C LYS A 191 -3.72 19.19 -1.54
N GLU A 192 -3.99 17.95 -1.17
CA GLU A 192 -3.20 17.26 -0.13
C GLU A 192 -2.68 15.90 -0.59
N PRO A 193 -1.39 15.57 -0.33
CA PRO A 193 -0.86 14.26 -0.64
C PRO A 193 -1.55 13.20 0.24
N PRO A 194 -1.95 12.04 -0.34
CA PRO A 194 -2.64 11.00 0.42
C PRO A 194 -1.75 10.47 1.55
N LYS A 195 -2.33 10.38 2.76
CA LYS A 195 -1.66 9.93 3.99
C LYS A 195 -1.52 8.40 4.09
N GLU A 196 -2.07 7.64 3.14
CA GLU A 196 -2.20 6.19 3.23
C GLU A 196 -1.03 5.41 2.60
N VAL A 197 -0.48 4.45 3.34
CA VAL A 197 0.56 3.50 2.85
C VAL A 197 0.02 2.59 1.75
N SER A 198 -1.27 2.23 1.83
CA SER A 198 -1.99 1.38 0.86
C SER A 198 -2.02 2.00 -0.54
N PHE A 199 -2.26 3.32 -0.64
CA PHE A 199 -2.31 4.04 -1.91
C PHE A 199 -0.94 4.01 -2.63
N TYR A 200 0.15 4.19 -1.88
CA TYR A 200 1.49 4.12 -2.44
C TYR A 200 1.90 2.70 -2.84
N ALA A 201 1.52 1.68 -2.07
CA ALA A 201 1.75 0.28 -2.44
C ALA A 201 1.00 -0.08 -3.75
N TYR A 202 -0.26 0.34 -3.87
CA TYR A 202 -1.09 0.15 -5.05
C TYR A 202 -0.52 0.84 -6.31
N LYS A 203 -0.06 2.09 -6.18
CA LYS A 203 0.55 2.81 -7.31
C LYS A 203 1.83 2.12 -7.83
N LYS A 204 2.64 1.54 -6.93
CA LYS A 204 3.88 0.85 -7.31
C LYS A 204 3.63 -0.45 -8.05
N ILE A 205 2.67 -1.28 -7.61
CA ILE A 205 2.36 -2.53 -8.31
C ILE A 205 1.81 -2.26 -9.72
N ASN A 206 0.99 -1.22 -9.90
CA ASN A 206 0.50 -0.83 -11.23
C ASN A 206 1.64 -0.38 -12.14
N HIS A 207 2.58 0.40 -11.63
CA HIS A 207 3.75 0.77 -12.42
C HIS A 207 4.64 -0.44 -12.74
N PHE A 208 4.76 -1.43 -11.85
CA PHE A 208 5.46 -2.67 -12.17
C PHE A 208 4.74 -3.47 -13.28
N LYS A 209 3.41 -3.52 -13.28
CA LYS A 209 2.61 -4.12 -14.37
C LYS A 209 2.81 -3.37 -15.69
N GLU A 210 2.88 -2.04 -15.67
CA GLU A 210 3.22 -1.24 -16.86
C GLU A 210 4.62 -1.61 -17.40
N ILE A 211 5.60 -1.79 -16.52
CA ILE A 211 6.96 -2.19 -16.90
C ILE A 211 6.97 -3.59 -17.53
N LEU A 212 6.18 -4.53 -17.02
CA LEU A 212 6.00 -5.85 -17.64
C LEU A 212 5.34 -5.75 -19.02
N ALA A 213 4.35 -4.89 -19.19
CA ALA A 213 3.69 -4.66 -20.49
C ALA A 213 4.64 -3.99 -21.50
N GLN A 214 5.41 -3.00 -21.06
CA GLN A 214 6.45 -2.34 -21.86
C GLN A 214 7.52 -3.35 -22.30
N PHE A 215 8.05 -4.16 -21.37
CA PHE A 215 9.07 -5.16 -21.66
C PHE A 215 8.62 -6.18 -22.71
N GLN A 216 7.35 -6.59 -22.65
CA GLN A 216 6.76 -7.53 -23.60
C GLN A 216 6.22 -6.85 -24.87
N GLY A 217 6.37 -5.53 -25.02
CA GLY A 217 5.81 -4.78 -26.16
C GLY A 217 4.29 -4.89 -26.29
N LYS A 218 3.58 -5.20 -25.19
CA LYS A 218 2.11 -5.28 -25.08
C LYS A 218 1.49 -3.91 -24.74
N GLU A 219 2.27 -2.85 -24.78
CA GLU A 219 1.79 -1.49 -24.53
C GLU A 219 0.90 -0.96 -25.65
N THR A 220 0.03 0.00 -25.32
CA THR A 220 -0.95 0.60 -26.24
C THR A 220 -0.47 1.94 -26.83
N THR A 221 0.82 2.25 -26.69
CA THR A 221 1.41 3.51 -27.12
C THR A 221 1.29 3.71 -28.64
N PHE A 222 0.76 4.87 -29.05
CA PHE A 222 0.72 5.25 -30.46
C PHE A 222 2.07 5.83 -30.91
N ILE A 223 2.76 5.10 -31.80
CA ILE A 223 3.95 5.58 -32.50
C ILE A 223 3.57 5.73 -33.97
N SER A 224 3.73 6.93 -34.54
CA SER A 224 3.36 7.20 -35.93
C SER A 224 4.21 6.38 -36.90
N ASP A 225 3.60 5.99 -38.02
CA ASP A 225 4.28 5.21 -39.06
C ASP A 225 5.48 5.95 -39.67
N GLU A 226 5.45 7.29 -39.68
CA GLU A 226 6.57 8.12 -40.10
C GLU A 226 7.82 7.86 -39.26
N ILE A 227 7.67 7.75 -37.94
CA ILE A 227 8.77 7.50 -37.01
C ILE A 227 9.33 6.09 -37.23
N ILE A 228 8.45 5.11 -37.38
CA ILE A 228 8.84 3.73 -37.69
C ILE A 228 9.58 3.67 -39.04
N ASN A 229 9.12 4.41 -40.05
CA ASN A 229 9.78 4.49 -41.36
C ASN A 229 11.14 5.18 -41.29
N ASN A 230 11.29 6.24 -40.48
CA ASN A 230 12.58 6.88 -40.23
C ASN A 230 13.57 5.91 -39.57
N ILE A 231 13.10 5.09 -38.64
CA ILE A 231 13.91 4.02 -38.02
C ILE A 231 14.30 2.96 -39.06
N ARG A 232 13.36 2.50 -39.90
CA ARG A 232 13.65 1.55 -41.00
C ARG A 232 14.67 2.10 -41.98
N ASN A 233 14.58 3.38 -42.33
CA ASN A 233 15.53 4.03 -43.24
C ASN A 233 16.93 4.13 -42.62
N GLN A 234 17.01 4.43 -41.31
CA GLN A 234 18.28 4.41 -40.58
C GLN A 234 18.92 3.01 -40.57
N ILE A 235 18.12 1.96 -40.30
CA ILE A 235 18.57 0.56 -40.30
C ILE A 235 19.13 0.19 -41.68
N LYS A 236 18.43 0.55 -42.76
CA LYS A 236 18.89 0.33 -44.15
C LYS A 236 20.18 1.07 -44.45
N ARG A 237 20.31 2.33 -44.01
CA ARG A 237 21.52 3.15 -44.21
C ARG A 237 22.74 2.56 -43.51
N GLU A 238 22.56 2.06 -42.29
CA GLU A 238 23.63 1.42 -41.51
C GLU A 238 23.84 -0.07 -41.87
N ARG A 239 23.03 -0.62 -42.79
CA ARG A 239 23.06 -2.04 -43.21
C ARG A 239 23.00 -3.03 -42.03
N ILE A 240 22.20 -2.70 -41.03
CA ILE A 240 22.04 -3.51 -39.81
C ILE A 240 21.08 -4.67 -40.10
N THR A 241 21.45 -5.89 -39.70
CA THR A 241 20.57 -7.06 -39.78
C THR A 241 19.61 -7.11 -38.59
N LEU A 242 18.46 -7.80 -38.74
CA LEU A 242 17.47 -7.92 -37.66
C LEU A 242 18.05 -8.59 -36.41
N GLU A 243 18.99 -9.51 -36.56
CA GLU A 243 19.67 -10.21 -35.46
C GLU A 243 20.52 -9.27 -34.59
N GLN A 244 21.03 -8.19 -35.18
CA GLN A 244 21.86 -7.20 -34.47
C GLN A 244 21.02 -6.15 -33.71
N MET A 245 19.70 -6.19 -33.85
CA MET A 245 18.75 -5.24 -33.23
C MET A 245 18.49 -5.57 -31.76
N THR A 246 19.54 -5.47 -30.95
CA THR A 246 19.44 -5.50 -29.48
C THR A 246 18.79 -4.22 -28.93
N TYR A 247 18.40 -4.24 -27.65
CA TYR A 247 17.94 -3.03 -26.96
C TYR A 247 18.94 -1.87 -27.11
N SER A 248 20.23 -2.15 -26.89
CA SER A 248 21.31 -1.15 -27.01
C SER A 248 21.43 -0.57 -28.42
N LYS A 249 21.34 -1.42 -29.46
CA LYS A 249 21.44 -0.95 -30.84
C LYS A 249 20.22 -0.12 -31.25
N THR A 250 19.03 -0.53 -30.83
CA THR A 250 17.79 0.22 -31.08
C THR A 250 17.84 1.59 -30.40
N LYS A 251 18.34 1.65 -29.16
CA LYS A 251 18.56 2.91 -28.43
C LYS A 251 19.55 3.84 -29.13
N GLU A 252 20.62 3.30 -29.72
CA GLU A 252 21.59 4.06 -30.50
C GLU A 252 20.95 4.70 -31.74
N ILE A 253 20.14 3.94 -32.47
CA ILE A 253 19.38 4.43 -33.63
C ILE A 253 18.44 5.57 -33.23
N LEU A 254 17.67 5.37 -32.16
CA LEU A 254 16.77 6.40 -31.63
C LEU A 254 17.53 7.66 -31.20
N LYS A 255 18.71 7.51 -30.60
CA LYS A 255 19.59 8.64 -30.23
C LYS A 255 20.04 9.42 -31.46
N LYS A 256 20.45 8.74 -32.54
CA LYS A 256 20.87 9.37 -33.81
C LYS A 256 19.72 10.15 -34.47
N LEU A 257 18.50 9.63 -34.38
CA LEU A 257 17.29 10.28 -34.89
C LEU A 257 16.72 11.35 -33.94
N ARG A 258 17.36 11.59 -32.77
CA ARG A 258 16.89 12.50 -31.70
C ARG A 258 15.51 12.13 -31.13
N TYR A 259 15.19 10.84 -31.13
CA TYR A 259 13.93 10.25 -30.67
C TYR A 259 14.02 9.73 -29.23
N ASN A 260 14.51 10.58 -28.32
CA ASN A 260 14.75 10.21 -26.91
C ASN A 260 13.47 9.78 -26.17
N LYS A 261 12.31 10.35 -26.54
CA LYS A 261 11.01 10.05 -25.91
C LYS A 261 10.54 8.62 -26.11
N TYR A 262 11.17 7.85 -27.00
CA TYR A 262 10.78 6.48 -27.31
C TYR A 262 11.71 5.41 -26.71
N TYR A 263 12.61 5.79 -25.79
CA TYR A 263 13.52 4.82 -25.16
C TYR A 263 12.80 3.77 -24.30
N GLU A 264 11.64 4.13 -23.73
CA GLU A 264 10.81 3.22 -22.96
C GLU A 264 10.00 2.26 -23.86
N HIS A 265 9.80 2.65 -25.13
CA HIS A 265 9.00 1.92 -26.12
C HIS A 265 9.85 1.06 -27.07
N ILE A 266 11.10 0.74 -26.69
CA ILE A 266 12.03 0.01 -27.56
C ILE A 266 11.50 -1.39 -27.91
N ALA A 267 10.92 -2.10 -26.96
CA ALA A 267 10.36 -3.44 -27.21
C ALA A 267 9.19 -3.38 -28.20
N PHE A 268 8.31 -2.38 -28.07
CA PHE A 268 7.21 -2.15 -29.02
C PHE A 268 7.71 -1.77 -30.41
N ILE A 269 8.74 -0.93 -30.50
CA ILE A 269 9.38 -0.58 -31.78
C ILE A 269 9.99 -1.82 -32.42
N LYS A 270 10.72 -2.66 -31.67
CA LYS A 270 11.26 -3.94 -32.15
C LYS A 270 10.15 -4.83 -32.72
N ASN A 271 9.01 -4.93 -32.02
CA ASN A 271 7.84 -5.67 -32.49
C ASN A 271 7.31 -5.13 -33.83
N LYS A 272 7.17 -3.81 -33.98
CA LYS A 272 6.77 -3.16 -35.26
C LYS A 272 7.79 -3.32 -36.40
N LEU A 273 9.05 -3.62 -36.09
CA LEU A 273 10.10 -3.92 -37.05
C LEU A 273 10.14 -5.41 -37.44
N GLY A 274 9.29 -6.25 -36.86
CA GLY A 274 9.20 -7.69 -37.14
C GLY A 274 10.02 -8.58 -36.21
N ILE A 275 10.55 -8.03 -35.10
CA ILE A 275 11.27 -8.79 -34.08
C ILE A 275 10.30 -9.07 -32.93
N PRO A 276 9.87 -10.31 -32.72
CA PRO A 276 8.91 -10.62 -31.66
C PRO A 276 9.49 -10.29 -30.28
N PRO A 277 8.72 -9.67 -29.38
CA PRO A 277 9.14 -9.46 -28.00
C PRO A 277 9.20 -10.80 -27.25
N LEU A 278 9.97 -10.85 -26.16
CA LEU A 278 9.91 -11.99 -25.25
C LEU A 278 8.55 -11.99 -24.55
N ASN A 279 7.81 -13.08 -24.69
CA ASN A 279 6.55 -13.27 -23.98
C ASN A 279 6.82 -13.90 -22.62
N ILE A 280 6.31 -13.26 -21.58
CA ILE A 280 6.19 -13.81 -20.23
C ILE A 280 4.80 -14.47 -20.16
N THR A 281 4.74 -15.70 -19.64
CA THR A 281 3.45 -16.40 -19.49
C THR A 281 2.61 -15.73 -18.41
N PRO A 282 1.27 -15.81 -18.47
CA PRO A 282 0.39 -15.22 -17.45
C PRO A 282 0.75 -15.66 -16.02
N ASP A 283 1.01 -16.96 -15.82
CA ASP A 283 1.40 -17.51 -14.51
C ASP A 283 2.72 -16.89 -14.00
N MET A 284 3.66 -16.62 -14.91
CA MET A 284 4.93 -15.97 -14.55
C MET A 284 4.75 -14.47 -14.28
N GLU A 285 3.86 -13.78 -15.01
CA GLU A 285 3.50 -12.39 -14.70
C GLU A 285 2.87 -12.28 -13.30
N GLU A 286 1.96 -13.19 -12.96
CA GLU A 286 1.33 -13.26 -11.64
C GLU A 286 2.36 -13.54 -10.55
N LEU A 287 3.24 -14.52 -10.76
CA LEU A 287 4.32 -14.83 -9.83
C LEU A 287 5.26 -13.63 -9.60
N LEU A 288 5.66 -12.94 -10.68
CA LEU A 288 6.47 -11.72 -10.59
C LEU A 288 5.75 -10.61 -9.82
N CYS A 289 4.44 -10.43 -10.02
CA CYS A 289 3.64 -9.47 -9.28
C CYS A 289 3.55 -9.82 -7.79
N ASN A 290 3.36 -11.09 -7.45
CA ASN A 290 3.31 -11.56 -6.06
C ASN A 290 4.64 -11.33 -5.35
N LEU A 291 5.76 -11.70 -5.99
CA LEU A 291 7.10 -11.42 -5.45
C LEU A 291 7.33 -9.92 -5.29
N PHE A 292 6.90 -9.09 -6.24
CA PHE A 292 6.99 -7.63 -6.14
C PHE A 292 6.21 -7.07 -4.94
N MET A 293 5.05 -7.65 -4.61
CA MET A 293 4.26 -7.23 -3.45
C MET A 293 4.97 -7.53 -2.14
N GLU A 294 5.65 -8.68 -2.03
CA GLU A 294 6.46 -9.03 -0.86
C GLU A 294 7.60 -8.04 -0.60
N LEU A 295 8.13 -7.41 -1.65
CA LEU A 295 9.19 -6.40 -1.53
C LEU A 295 8.78 -5.12 -0.82
N GLN A 296 7.48 -4.79 -0.78
CA GLN A 296 7.02 -3.50 -0.26
C GLN A 296 7.35 -3.30 1.22
N SER A 297 7.14 -4.34 2.04
CA SER A 297 7.38 -4.29 3.49
C SER A 297 8.89 -4.19 3.84
N PRO A 298 9.78 -5.05 3.31
CA PRO A 298 11.22 -4.93 3.51
C PRO A 298 11.77 -3.61 2.96
N TYR A 299 11.28 -3.14 1.83
CA TYR A 299 11.71 -1.85 1.27
C TYR A 299 11.37 -0.70 2.23
N ALA A 300 10.15 -0.65 2.77
CA ALA A 300 9.76 0.39 3.73
C ALA A 300 10.65 0.42 4.98
N LYS A 301 11.17 -0.74 5.39
CA LYS A 301 12.09 -0.86 6.54
C LYS A 301 13.53 -0.40 6.26
N PHE A 302 14.02 -0.59 5.03
CA PHE A 302 15.41 -0.33 4.68
C PHE A 302 15.63 0.82 3.70
N CYS A 303 14.55 1.53 3.32
CA CYS A 303 14.62 2.72 2.49
C CYS A 303 15.50 3.78 3.19
N PRO A 304 16.59 4.25 2.57
CA PRO A 304 17.42 5.30 3.15
C PRO A 304 16.65 6.61 3.29
N ASP A 305 16.92 7.39 4.34
CA ASP A 305 16.21 8.65 4.63
C ASP A 305 16.33 9.69 3.51
N TYR A 306 17.42 9.66 2.75
CA TYR A 306 17.65 10.56 1.61
C TYR A 306 16.90 10.14 0.33
N ARG A 307 16.32 8.93 0.30
CA ARG A 307 15.69 8.34 -0.88
C ARG A 307 14.19 8.25 -0.70
N VAL A 308 13.44 8.94 -1.55
CA VAL A 308 11.96 8.91 -1.56
C VAL A 308 11.42 7.89 -2.58
N ASN A 309 12.17 7.65 -3.66
CA ASN A 309 11.73 6.81 -4.79
C ASN A 309 12.10 5.33 -4.58
N PHE A 310 11.22 4.43 -5.01
CA PHE A 310 11.46 2.98 -5.00
C PHE A 310 12.73 2.57 -5.78
N LEU A 311 13.14 1.30 -5.65
CA LEU A 311 14.15 0.69 -6.53
C LEU A 311 13.73 0.81 -7.99
N ASN A 312 14.70 0.89 -8.91
CA ASN A 312 14.40 0.98 -10.33
C ASN A 312 13.64 -0.28 -10.76
N TYR A 313 12.54 -0.11 -11.50
CA TYR A 313 11.64 -1.22 -11.81
C TYR A 313 12.26 -2.24 -12.78
N TYR A 314 13.11 -1.81 -13.72
CA TYR A 314 13.86 -2.73 -14.57
C TYR A 314 14.93 -3.48 -13.77
N TYR A 315 15.57 -2.85 -12.78
CA TYR A 315 16.45 -3.52 -11.83
C TYR A 315 15.70 -4.58 -11.01
N ILE A 316 14.50 -4.25 -10.52
CA ILE A 316 13.66 -5.22 -9.80
C ILE A 316 13.24 -6.39 -10.70
N LEU A 317 12.80 -6.10 -11.92
CA LEU A 317 12.45 -7.15 -12.89
C LEU A 317 13.64 -8.08 -13.14
N PHE A 318 14.84 -7.53 -13.34
CA PHE A 318 16.08 -8.31 -13.49
C PHE A 318 16.32 -9.22 -12.29
N LYS A 319 16.23 -8.67 -11.07
CA LYS A 319 16.48 -9.43 -9.84
C LYS A 319 15.44 -10.51 -9.59
N LEU A 320 14.16 -10.25 -9.87
CA LEU A 320 13.12 -11.26 -9.74
C LEU A 320 13.30 -12.39 -10.76
N CYS A 321 13.64 -12.08 -12.02
CA CYS A 321 13.98 -13.11 -13.01
C CYS A 321 15.23 -13.90 -12.60
N GLU A 322 16.26 -13.25 -12.06
CA GLU A 322 17.48 -13.91 -11.55
C GLU A 322 17.18 -14.88 -10.40
N LEU A 323 16.24 -14.50 -9.52
CA LEU A 323 15.81 -15.28 -8.36
C LEU A 323 14.99 -16.50 -8.77
N LEU A 324 14.15 -16.35 -9.81
CA LEU A 324 13.40 -17.46 -10.42
C LEU A 324 14.26 -18.36 -11.32
N GLY A 325 15.53 -18.02 -11.56
CA GLY A 325 16.43 -18.77 -12.45
C GLY A 325 16.16 -18.56 -13.94
N GLU A 326 15.38 -17.56 -14.31
CA GLU A 326 14.93 -17.28 -15.67
C GLU A 326 15.93 -16.40 -16.44
N THR A 327 17.06 -17.01 -16.82
CA THR A 327 18.19 -16.30 -17.46
C THR A 327 17.88 -15.79 -18.87
N LYS A 328 16.85 -16.34 -19.53
CA LYS A 328 16.45 -15.99 -20.90
C LYS A 328 16.02 -14.53 -21.06
N TYR A 329 15.49 -13.90 -20.00
CA TYR A 329 15.03 -12.51 -20.04
C TYR A 329 16.15 -11.50 -19.75
N LEU A 330 17.20 -11.90 -19.02
CA LEU A 330 18.17 -10.99 -18.41
C LEU A 330 18.90 -10.10 -19.42
N ASN A 331 19.23 -10.62 -20.60
CA ASN A 331 19.99 -9.90 -21.63
C ASN A 331 19.18 -8.79 -22.31
N GLU A 332 17.86 -8.87 -22.30
CA GLU A 332 16.96 -7.89 -22.93
C GLU A 332 16.49 -6.83 -21.93
N ILE A 333 16.68 -7.03 -20.62
CA ILE A 333 16.25 -6.08 -19.59
C ILE A 333 17.17 -4.85 -19.61
N PRO A 334 16.61 -3.63 -19.75
CA PRO A 334 17.40 -2.41 -19.86
C PRO A 334 17.90 -1.92 -18.51
N MET A 335 19.00 -2.53 -18.05
CA MET A 335 19.66 -2.17 -16.80
C MET A 335 20.29 -0.78 -16.82
N LEU A 336 20.44 -0.19 -15.63
CA LEU A 336 21.13 1.07 -15.43
C LEU A 336 22.61 0.94 -15.80
N LYS A 337 23.19 1.98 -16.41
CA LYS A 337 24.62 2.02 -16.77
C LYS A 337 25.52 2.56 -15.65
N ASP A 338 24.92 3.25 -14.70
CA ASP A 338 25.61 3.94 -13.63
C ASP A 338 25.96 2.94 -12.51
N ARG A 339 27.26 2.70 -12.32
CA ARG A 339 27.78 1.71 -11.37
C ARG A 339 27.44 2.05 -9.93
N GLU A 340 27.53 3.32 -9.54
CA GLU A 340 27.25 3.74 -8.17
C GLU A 340 25.78 3.52 -7.81
N LYS A 341 24.88 3.86 -8.75
CA LYS A 341 23.44 3.62 -8.59
C LYS A 341 23.05 2.14 -8.58
N LEU A 342 23.83 1.29 -9.23
CA LEU A 342 23.63 -0.16 -9.16
C LEU A 342 24.07 -0.71 -7.81
N ILE A 343 25.25 -0.30 -7.31
CA ILE A 343 25.76 -0.70 -5.99
C ILE A 343 24.78 -0.29 -4.89
N GLU A 344 24.28 0.96 -4.93
CA GLU A 344 23.29 1.44 -3.95
C GLU A 344 22.01 0.58 -3.96
N GLN A 345 21.55 0.15 -5.13
CA GLN A 345 20.38 -0.71 -5.25
C GLN A 345 20.65 -2.15 -4.82
N ASP A 346 21.82 -2.69 -5.10
CA ASP A 346 22.29 -3.99 -4.61
C ASP A 346 22.34 -4.01 -3.08
N ASP A 347 22.80 -2.93 -2.44
CA ASP A 347 22.88 -2.83 -0.98
C ASP A 347 21.49 -2.86 -0.33
N ILE A 348 20.52 -2.16 -0.91
CA ILE A 348 19.12 -2.18 -0.43
C ILE A 348 18.51 -3.57 -0.71
N TRP A 349 18.72 -4.10 -1.91
CA TRP A 349 18.24 -5.43 -2.31
C TRP A 349 18.76 -6.53 -1.37
N LYS A 350 20.05 -6.50 -1.02
CA LYS A 350 20.67 -7.44 -0.08
C LYS A 350 19.98 -7.44 1.29
N LYS A 351 19.66 -6.26 1.82
CA LYS A 351 18.93 -6.13 3.09
C LYS A 351 17.50 -6.68 2.98
N MET A 352 16.83 -6.42 1.86
CA MET A 352 15.50 -6.94 1.58
C MET A 352 15.49 -8.47 1.48
N CYS A 353 16.42 -9.04 0.71
CA CYS A 353 16.63 -10.49 0.60
C CYS A 353 16.88 -11.15 1.96
N SER A 354 17.67 -10.51 2.83
CA SER A 354 17.94 -11.03 4.17
C SER A 354 16.68 -11.13 5.05
N VAL A 355 15.69 -10.26 4.87
CA VAL A 355 14.41 -10.32 5.62
C VAL A 355 13.44 -11.32 5.01
N LEU A 356 13.42 -11.42 3.68
CA LEU A 356 12.57 -12.37 2.96
C LEU A 356 13.15 -13.79 2.89
N ASN A 357 14.38 -13.98 3.39
CA ASN A 357 15.15 -15.23 3.29
C ASN A 357 15.33 -15.68 1.82
N TRP A 358 15.63 -14.72 0.95
CA TRP A 358 15.87 -14.93 -0.48
C TRP A 358 17.38 -14.97 -0.78
N ASP A 359 17.75 -15.72 -1.81
CA ASP A 359 19.14 -15.79 -2.28
C ASP A 359 19.57 -14.47 -2.92
N PHE A 360 20.62 -13.86 -2.36
CA PHE A 360 21.20 -12.64 -2.91
C PHE A 360 22.36 -12.96 -3.85
N LYS A 361 22.30 -12.43 -5.08
CA LYS A 361 23.41 -12.40 -6.04
C LYS A 361 23.77 -10.95 -6.35
N PRO A 362 25.04 -10.53 -6.23
CA PRO A 362 25.46 -9.19 -6.61
C PRO A 362 25.37 -9.00 -8.12
N THR A 363 24.91 -7.83 -8.57
CA THR A 363 24.82 -7.48 -10.01
C THR A 363 26.21 -7.19 -10.59
N ILE A 364 27.13 -6.72 -9.75
CA ILE A 364 28.51 -6.39 -10.11
C ILE A 364 29.44 -7.10 -9.14
N TYR A 365 30.36 -7.89 -9.67
CA TYR A 365 31.45 -8.52 -8.90
C TYR A 365 32.63 -7.56 -8.70
#